data_AF-A0A5C7URE7-F1
#
_entry.id   AF-A0A5C7URE7-F1
#
_cell.length_a   1.000
_cell.length_b   1.000
_cell.length_c   1.000
_cell.angle_alpha   90.00
_cell.angle_beta   90.00
_cell.angle_gamma   90.00
#
_symmetry.space_group_name_H-M   'P 1'
#
loop_
_entity.id
_entity.type
_entity.pdbx_description
1 polymer ?
#
loop_
_entity_poly.entity_id
_entity_poly.type
_entity_poly.pdbx_seq_one_letter_code
_entity_poly.pdbx_strand_id
1 'polypeptide(L)'
;MSLTAYMDELGRAARAAAPQMAAAPTAAKNAALLALARRLREAGPALAAANAQDLAAAAELSGPLRDRLKLDAKTLATVAEGCEQIAAMPDPVGEITGVKRRPSGISVGQMRVPLGVFGMIYESRPNVTIEAASLAIKSGNACILRGGSEAIQSNLALWQLVRQALASAGLPVEAVQLVETTDRAAVGELITLPAFVDVIIPRGGKGLIERISNEAKVPVIKHLD
;
A
#
# COMPACT_ATOMS: atom_id res chain seq x y z
N MET A 1 9.52 10.45 -20.23
CA MET A 1 8.06 10.43 -20.03
C MET A 1 7.68 11.61 -19.14
N SER A 2 6.55 12.28 -19.36
CA SER A 2 6.08 13.33 -18.44
C SER A 2 5.56 12.73 -17.13
N LEU A 3 5.54 13.50 -16.05
CA LEU A 3 5.01 13.04 -14.76
C LEU A 3 3.55 12.59 -14.88
N THR A 4 2.71 13.35 -15.57
CA THR A 4 1.30 13.00 -15.78
C THR A 4 1.15 11.67 -16.55
N ALA A 5 1.97 11.44 -17.58
CA ALA A 5 1.93 10.18 -18.33
C ALA A 5 2.40 9.00 -17.46
N TYR A 6 3.43 9.20 -16.63
CA TYR A 6 3.87 8.20 -15.65
C TYR A 6 2.76 7.83 -14.66
N MET A 7 2.09 8.84 -14.10
CA MET A 7 1.03 8.62 -13.12
C MET A 7 -0.22 7.98 -13.74
N ASP A 8 -0.55 8.30 -15.00
CA ASP A 8 -1.62 7.64 -15.76
C ASP A 8 -1.31 6.15 -15.99
N GLU A 9 -0.06 5.81 -16.33
CA GLU A 9 0.39 4.43 -16.50
C GLU A 9 0.26 3.63 -15.20
N LEU A 10 0.73 4.19 -14.07
CA LEU A 10 0.55 3.57 -12.74
C LEU A 10 -0.93 3.33 -12.43
N GLY A 11 -1.78 4.32 -12.71
CA GLY A 11 -3.22 4.24 -12.52
C GLY A 11 -3.86 3.11 -13.33
N ARG A 12 -3.54 3.03 -14.63
CA ARG A 12 -4.04 1.97 -15.52
C ARG A 12 -3.59 0.59 -15.06
N ALA A 13 -2.32 0.44 -14.69
CA ALA A 13 -1.78 -0.83 -14.21
C ALA A 13 -2.48 -1.27 -12.90
N ALA A 14 -2.70 -0.35 -11.95
CA ALA A 14 -3.41 -0.66 -10.70
C ALA A 14 -4.86 -1.06 -10.98
N ARG A 15 -5.55 -0.32 -11.86
CA ARG A 15 -6.93 -0.60 -12.25
C ARG A 15 -7.07 -1.94 -12.97
N ALA A 16 -6.08 -2.34 -13.77
CA ALA A 16 -6.03 -3.64 -14.44
C ALA A 16 -5.76 -4.80 -13.46
N ALA A 17 -4.97 -4.57 -12.41
CA ALA A 17 -4.68 -5.57 -11.37
C ALA A 17 -5.83 -5.75 -10.36
N ALA A 18 -6.60 -4.70 -10.09
CA ALA A 18 -7.70 -4.72 -9.11
C ALA A 18 -8.70 -5.89 -9.27
N PRO A 19 -9.27 -6.19 -10.45
CA PRO A 19 -10.20 -7.32 -10.58
C PRO A 19 -9.53 -8.68 -10.34
N GLN A 20 -8.25 -8.82 -10.67
CA GLN A 20 -7.49 -10.04 -10.42
C GLN A 20 -7.25 -10.24 -8.91
N MET A 21 -6.94 -9.14 -8.19
CA MET A 21 -6.83 -9.16 -6.73
C MET A 21 -8.16 -9.46 -6.04
N ALA A 22 -9.28 -8.94 -6.56
CA ALA A 22 -10.61 -9.21 -6.03
C ALA A 22 -11.03 -10.67 -6.21
N ALA A 23 -10.60 -11.31 -7.30
CA ALA A 23 -10.84 -12.73 -7.58
C ALA A 23 -9.82 -13.68 -6.91
N ALA A 24 -8.75 -13.15 -6.31
CA ALA A 24 -7.67 -13.96 -5.76
C ALA A 24 -8.15 -14.81 -4.57
N PRO A 25 -7.88 -16.14 -4.57
CA PRO A 25 -8.21 -16.98 -3.43
C PRO A 25 -7.50 -16.52 -2.16
N THR A 26 -8.14 -16.72 -1.00
CA THR A 26 -7.55 -16.44 0.33
C THR A 26 -6.18 -17.08 0.48
N ALA A 27 -6.00 -18.31 -0.01
CA ALA A 27 -4.75 -19.04 0.05
C ALA A 27 -3.60 -18.31 -0.68
N ALA A 28 -3.86 -17.72 -1.85
CA ALA A 28 -2.85 -16.97 -2.61
C ALA A 28 -2.49 -15.66 -1.90
N LYS A 29 -3.48 -14.92 -1.39
CA LYS A 29 -3.28 -13.70 -0.60
C LYS A 29 -2.44 -13.98 0.65
N ASN A 30 -2.77 -15.04 1.38
CA ASN A 30 -2.01 -15.47 2.56
C ASN A 30 -0.60 -15.94 2.21
N ALA A 31 -0.43 -16.70 1.12
CA ALA A 31 0.89 -17.14 0.66
C ALA A 31 1.81 -15.96 0.33
N ALA A 32 1.29 -14.91 -0.32
CA ALA A 32 2.04 -13.68 -0.58
C ALA A 32 2.50 -12.99 0.72
N LEU A 33 1.60 -12.86 1.71
CA LEU A 33 1.94 -12.25 3.00
C LEU A 33 3.01 -13.03 3.77
N LEU A 34 2.89 -14.35 3.81
CA LEU A 34 3.88 -15.22 4.47
C LEU A 34 5.24 -15.21 3.73
N ALA A 35 5.21 -15.16 2.40
CA ALA A 35 6.42 -15.01 1.59
C ALA A 35 7.08 -13.64 1.84
N LEU A 36 6.30 -12.57 1.95
CA LEU A 36 6.79 -11.24 2.27
C LEU A 36 7.45 -11.20 3.66
N ALA A 37 6.81 -11.79 4.68
CA ALA A 37 7.37 -11.90 6.02
C ALA A 37 8.74 -12.60 6.03
N ARG A 38 8.88 -13.70 5.28
CA ARG A 38 10.15 -14.42 5.13
C ARG A 38 11.21 -13.55 4.46
N ARG A 39 10.86 -12.93 3.32
CA ARG A 39 11.77 -12.08 2.54
C ARG A 39 12.30 -10.91 3.35
N LEU A 40 11.46 -10.28 4.18
CA LEU A 40 11.88 -9.17 5.05
C LEU A 40 12.96 -9.60 6.06
N ARG A 41 12.86 -10.82 6.60
CA ARG A 41 13.85 -11.36 7.54
C ARG A 41 15.16 -11.74 6.83
N GLU A 42 15.09 -12.21 5.59
CA GLU A 42 16.26 -12.58 4.78
C GLU A 42 16.99 -11.37 4.18
N ALA A 43 16.27 -10.29 3.87
CA ALA A 43 16.80 -9.12 3.17
C ALA A 43 17.54 -8.10 4.07
N GLY A 44 17.75 -8.41 5.35
CA GLY A 44 18.31 -7.48 6.36
C GLY A 44 19.52 -6.67 5.87
N PRO A 45 20.60 -7.29 5.34
CA PRO A 45 21.77 -6.56 4.86
C PRO A 45 21.47 -5.59 3.70
N ALA A 46 20.64 -6.00 2.74
CA ALA A 46 20.29 -5.17 1.59
C ALA A 46 19.40 -3.98 1.99
N LEU A 47 18.43 -4.21 2.89
CA LEU A 47 17.57 -3.16 3.43
C LEU A 47 18.35 -2.17 4.31
N ALA A 48 19.30 -2.66 5.11
CA ALA A 48 20.17 -1.81 5.92
C ALA A 48 21.04 -0.90 5.04
N ALA A 49 21.57 -1.42 3.93
CA ALA A 49 22.35 -0.63 2.97
C ALA A 49 21.51 0.47 2.32
N ALA A 50 20.27 0.16 1.89
CA ALA A 50 19.35 1.15 1.34
C ALA A 50 18.97 2.22 2.37
N ASN A 51 18.65 1.81 3.60
CA ASN A 51 18.29 2.74 4.67
C ASN A 51 19.45 3.64 5.12
N ALA A 52 20.68 3.13 5.08
CA ALA A 52 21.87 3.94 5.36
C ALA A 52 22.05 5.08 4.35
N GLN A 53 21.71 4.86 3.07
CA GLN A 53 21.75 5.92 2.04
C GLN A 53 20.71 7.01 2.33
N ASP A 54 19.48 6.61 2.66
CA ASP A 54 18.42 7.54 3.04
C ASP A 54 18.81 8.34 4.30
N LEU A 55 19.33 7.67 5.34
CA LEU A 55 19.79 8.33 6.55
C LEU A 55 20.99 9.27 6.30
N ALA A 56 21.87 8.96 5.36
CA ALA A 56 22.96 9.86 4.99
C ALA A 56 22.43 11.11 4.27
N ALA A 57 21.51 10.93 3.32
CA ALA A 57 20.88 12.03 2.58
C ALA A 57 19.99 12.91 3.45
N ALA A 58 19.44 12.35 4.54
CA ALA A 58 18.56 13.01 5.49
C ALA A 58 19.28 13.49 6.76
N ALA A 59 20.54 13.93 6.64
CA ALA A 59 21.33 14.43 7.77
C ALA A 59 20.67 15.62 8.49
N GLU A 60 20.03 16.51 7.73
CA GLU A 60 19.38 17.74 8.23
C GLU A 60 17.99 17.50 8.84
N LEU A 61 17.44 16.28 8.77
CA LEU A 61 16.16 15.98 9.42
C LEU A 61 16.29 16.00 10.94
N SER A 62 15.25 16.49 11.61
CA SER A 62 15.17 16.47 13.07
C SER A 62 15.25 15.04 13.61
N GLY A 63 15.77 14.89 14.85
CA GLY A 63 15.90 13.58 15.51
C GLY A 63 14.65 12.71 15.42
N PRO A 64 13.45 13.20 15.78
CA PRO A 64 12.22 12.41 15.69
C PRO A 64 11.84 11.95 14.27
N LEU A 65 12.20 12.71 13.22
CA LEU A 65 11.96 12.31 11.83
C LEU A 65 12.99 11.29 11.35
N ARG A 66 14.27 11.45 11.73
CA ARG A 66 15.32 10.43 11.50
C ARG A 66 15.00 9.11 12.17
N ASP A 67 14.49 9.14 13.40
CA ASP A 67 14.13 7.92 14.13
C ASP A 67 13.02 7.14 13.43
N ARG A 68 12.04 7.84 12.85
CA ARG A 68 10.96 7.23 12.04
C ARG A 68 11.47 6.66 10.72
N LEU A 69 12.52 7.24 10.16
CA LEU A 69 13.14 6.80 8.91
C LEU A 69 13.93 5.49 9.06
N LYS A 70 14.39 5.18 10.28
CA LYS A 70 15.28 4.05 10.53
C LYS A 70 14.58 2.69 10.31
N LEU A 71 15.23 1.81 9.55
CA LEU A 71 14.87 0.40 9.39
C LEU A 71 15.90 -0.48 10.09
N ASP A 72 15.69 -0.74 11.38
CA ASP A 72 16.50 -1.69 12.12
C ASP A 72 15.89 -3.10 12.14
N ALA A 73 16.66 -4.07 12.63
CA ALA A 73 16.24 -5.46 12.72
C ALA A 73 14.94 -5.64 13.51
N LYS A 74 14.72 -4.82 14.55
CA LYS A 74 13.49 -4.83 15.35
C LYS A 74 12.30 -4.39 14.50
N THR A 75 12.44 -3.28 13.78
CA THR A 75 11.39 -2.75 12.88
C THR A 75 11.04 -3.77 11.80
N LEU A 76 12.03 -4.38 11.16
CA LEU A 76 11.80 -5.42 10.15
C LEU A 76 11.12 -6.66 10.75
N ALA A 77 11.50 -7.09 11.95
CA ALA A 77 10.86 -8.20 12.65
C ALA A 77 9.39 -7.89 12.96
N THR A 78 9.09 -6.70 13.48
CA THR A 78 7.71 -6.26 13.78
C THR A 78 6.85 -6.21 12.52
N VAL A 79 7.39 -5.69 11.42
CA VAL A 79 6.66 -5.60 10.16
C VAL A 79 6.44 -6.98 9.53
N ALA A 80 7.42 -7.88 9.64
CA ALA A 80 7.27 -9.27 9.20
C ALA A 80 6.22 -10.03 10.03
N GLU A 81 6.21 -9.85 11.35
CA GLU A 81 5.17 -10.38 12.23
C GLU A 81 3.78 -9.83 11.86
N GLY A 82 3.68 -8.52 11.56
CA GLY A 82 2.45 -7.91 11.08
C GLY A 82 1.90 -8.56 9.81
N CYS A 83 2.76 -8.95 8.87
CA CYS A 83 2.36 -9.70 7.68
C CYS A 83 1.74 -11.06 8.04
N GLU A 84 2.33 -11.79 8.99
CA GLU A 84 1.84 -13.09 9.46
C GLU A 84 0.50 -12.96 10.20
N GLN A 85 0.39 -11.95 11.06
CA GLN A 85 -0.86 -11.64 11.77
C GLN A 85 -1.98 -11.34 10.77
N ILE A 86 -1.73 -10.50 9.77
CA ILE A 86 -2.70 -10.18 8.71
C ILE A 86 -3.06 -11.42 7.89
N ALA A 87 -2.10 -12.30 7.59
CA ALA A 87 -2.36 -13.55 6.90
C ALA A 87 -3.32 -14.46 7.69
N ALA A 88 -3.16 -14.50 9.02
CA ALA A 88 -3.98 -15.29 9.93
C ALA A 88 -5.41 -14.73 10.14
N MET A 89 -5.65 -13.45 9.84
CA MET A 89 -7.00 -12.87 9.96
C MET A 89 -8.00 -13.54 9.00
N PRO A 90 -9.30 -13.56 9.32
CA PRO A 90 -10.33 -13.96 8.37
C PRO A 90 -10.24 -13.13 7.07
N ASP A 91 -10.56 -13.76 5.95
CA ASP A 91 -10.65 -13.04 4.68
C ASP A 91 -11.95 -12.21 4.66
N PRO A 92 -11.88 -10.87 4.55
CA PRO A 92 -13.08 -10.06 4.47
C PRO A 92 -13.80 -10.22 3.11
N VAL A 93 -13.09 -10.60 2.05
CA VAL A 93 -13.64 -10.58 0.69
C VAL A 93 -14.60 -11.75 0.47
N GLY A 94 -15.80 -11.45 -0.03
CA GLY A 94 -16.82 -12.44 -0.37
C GLY A 94 -17.75 -12.81 0.79
N GLU A 95 -17.58 -12.22 1.98
CA GLU A 95 -18.50 -12.41 3.11
C GLU A 95 -19.91 -11.94 2.73
N ILE A 96 -20.91 -12.82 2.87
CA ILE A 96 -22.33 -12.51 2.61
C ILE A 96 -23.08 -12.39 3.92
N THR A 97 -23.79 -11.27 4.11
CA THR A 97 -24.62 -11.01 5.29
C THR A 97 -26.05 -10.62 4.91
N GLY A 98 -26.97 -10.77 5.87
CA GLY A 98 -28.32 -10.22 5.76
C GLY A 98 -29.21 -10.86 4.69
N VAL A 99 -28.96 -12.11 4.29
CA VAL A 99 -29.74 -12.80 3.25
C VAL A 99 -31.18 -12.99 3.70
N LYS A 100 -32.13 -12.38 2.96
CA LYS A 100 -33.57 -12.47 3.21
C LYS A 100 -34.31 -12.83 1.93
N ARG A 101 -35.24 -13.78 2.02
CA ARG A 101 -36.16 -14.11 0.92
C ARG A 101 -37.31 -13.08 0.86
N ARG A 102 -37.65 -12.63 -0.34
CA ARG A 102 -38.71 -11.64 -0.58
C ARG A 102 -40.00 -12.32 -1.07
N PRO A 103 -41.18 -11.69 -0.90
CA PRO A 103 -42.44 -12.21 -1.44
C PRO A 103 -42.43 -12.46 -2.95
N SER A 104 -41.59 -11.74 -3.71
CA SER A 104 -41.38 -11.95 -5.14
C SER A 104 -40.60 -13.23 -5.49
N GLY A 105 -40.05 -13.95 -4.51
CA GLY A 105 -39.28 -15.18 -4.71
C GLY A 105 -37.76 -15.00 -4.76
N ILE A 106 -37.25 -13.76 -4.89
CA ILE A 106 -35.81 -13.47 -4.88
C ILE A 106 -35.21 -13.50 -3.47
N SER A 107 -33.90 -13.76 -3.38
CA SER A 107 -33.10 -13.59 -2.18
C SER A 107 -32.24 -12.34 -2.29
N VAL A 108 -32.24 -11.50 -1.26
CA VAL A 108 -31.46 -10.26 -1.21
C VAL A 108 -30.52 -10.32 -0.02
N GLY A 109 -29.25 -10.04 -0.23
CA GLY A 109 -28.22 -9.94 0.79
C GLY A 109 -27.14 -8.94 0.39
N GLN A 110 -26.13 -8.76 1.23
CA GLN A 110 -25.00 -7.88 0.98
C GLN A 110 -23.73 -8.72 0.95
N MET A 111 -22.89 -8.51 -0.06
CA MET A 111 -21.57 -9.13 -0.16
C MET A 111 -20.49 -8.07 0.06
N ARG A 112 -19.51 -8.38 0.90
CA ARG A 112 -18.32 -7.53 1.05
C ARG A 112 -17.39 -7.73 -0.13
N VAL A 113 -17.04 -6.64 -0.81
CA VAL A 113 -16.10 -6.62 -1.93
C VAL A 113 -14.96 -5.62 -1.65
N PRO A 114 -13.79 -5.76 -2.29
CA PRO A 114 -12.74 -4.76 -2.21
C PRO A 114 -13.23 -3.40 -2.73
N LEU A 115 -12.57 -2.32 -2.32
CA LEU A 115 -12.84 -0.99 -2.86
C LEU A 115 -12.42 -0.90 -4.34
N GLY A 116 -11.32 -1.58 -4.69
CA GLY A 116 -10.70 -1.53 -6.01
C GLY A 116 -9.24 -1.15 -5.86
N VAL A 117 -8.95 0.15 -6.04
CA VAL A 117 -7.62 0.74 -5.95
C VAL A 117 -7.61 1.81 -4.87
N PHE A 118 -6.67 1.73 -3.92
CA PHE A 118 -6.41 2.86 -3.02
C PHE A 118 -5.01 3.45 -3.22
N GLY A 119 -4.89 4.76 -3.05
CA GLY A 119 -3.61 5.45 -2.93
C GLY A 119 -3.25 5.64 -1.46
N MET A 120 -2.05 5.26 -1.04
CA MET A 120 -1.55 5.59 0.30
C MET A 120 -0.37 6.55 0.20
N ILE A 121 -0.52 7.71 0.83
CA ILE A 121 0.51 8.76 0.85
C ILE A 121 1.03 8.88 2.27
N TYR A 122 2.32 8.63 2.48
CA TYR A 122 2.94 8.62 3.80
C TYR A 122 4.27 9.36 3.83
N GLU A 123 4.68 9.79 5.03
CA GLU A 123 5.91 10.57 5.27
C GLU A 123 7.11 9.65 5.59
N SER A 124 8.05 10.12 6.43
CA SER A 124 9.35 9.51 6.79
C SER A 124 9.23 8.17 7.55
N ARG A 125 8.45 7.21 7.05
CA ARG A 125 8.13 5.93 7.68
C ARG A 125 8.16 4.81 6.64
N PRO A 126 9.35 4.31 6.26
CA PRO A 126 9.45 3.30 5.21
C PRO A 126 8.72 1.99 5.53
N ASN A 127 8.54 1.65 6.81
CA ASN A 127 7.73 0.51 7.26
C ASN A 127 6.28 0.54 6.75
N VAL A 128 5.72 1.73 6.53
CA VAL A 128 4.35 1.90 6.01
C VAL A 128 4.21 1.30 4.60
N THR A 129 5.29 1.21 3.82
CA THR A 129 5.30 0.50 2.53
C THR A 129 4.74 -0.91 2.67
N ILE A 130 5.21 -1.65 3.68
CA ILE A 130 4.81 -3.04 3.90
C ILE A 130 3.45 -3.12 4.59
N GLU A 131 3.16 -2.26 5.57
CA GLU A 131 1.86 -2.22 6.24
C GLU A 131 0.73 -1.99 5.22
N ALA A 132 0.91 -1.01 4.33
CA ALA A 132 -0.04 -0.69 3.28
C ALA A 132 -0.20 -1.83 2.27
N ALA A 133 0.92 -2.38 1.80
CA ALA A 133 0.93 -3.52 0.89
C ALA A 133 0.22 -4.73 1.48
N SER A 134 0.47 -5.03 2.76
CA SER A 134 -0.11 -6.20 3.44
C SER A 134 -1.62 -6.07 3.58
N LEU A 135 -2.11 -4.88 3.92
CA LEU A 135 -3.54 -4.59 3.95
C LEU A 135 -4.16 -4.70 2.55
N ALA A 136 -3.51 -4.16 1.51
CA ALA A 136 -3.98 -4.28 0.12
C ALA A 136 -4.14 -5.74 -0.30
N ILE A 137 -3.09 -6.53 -0.07
CA ILE A 137 -3.06 -7.96 -0.39
C ILE A 137 -4.20 -8.68 0.31
N LYS A 138 -4.35 -8.55 1.64
CA LYS A 138 -5.38 -9.29 2.39
C LYS A 138 -6.79 -8.92 1.96
N SER A 139 -7.03 -7.62 1.80
CA SER A 139 -8.35 -7.07 1.45
C SER A 139 -8.70 -7.16 -0.04
N GLY A 140 -7.83 -7.75 -0.87
CA GLY A 140 -8.07 -7.93 -2.31
C GLY A 140 -8.09 -6.62 -3.10
N ASN A 141 -7.44 -5.57 -2.60
CA ASN A 141 -7.30 -4.29 -3.29
C ASN A 141 -5.96 -4.24 -4.04
N ALA A 142 -5.93 -3.48 -5.12
CA ALA A 142 -4.68 -2.93 -5.63
C ALA A 142 -4.36 -1.61 -4.88
N CYS A 143 -3.08 -1.22 -4.85
CA CYS A 143 -2.69 0.05 -4.26
C CYS A 143 -1.50 0.73 -4.96
N ILE A 144 -1.50 2.06 -4.87
CA ILE A 144 -0.39 2.92 -5.30
C ILE A 144 0.16 3.61 -4.06
N LEU A 145 1.45 3.41 -3.81
CA LEU A 145 2.16 3.89 -2.64
C LEU A 145 3.00 5.11 -3.01
N ARG A 146 2.88 6.18 -2.24
CA ARG A 146 3.76 7.35 -2.34
C ARG A 146 4.32 7.67 -0.95
N GLY A 147 5.57 7.27 -0.73
CA GLY A 147 6.29 7.56 0.51
C GLY A 147 6.99 8.93 0.52
N GLY A 148 7.60 9.27 1.64
CA GLY A 148 8.46 10.44 1.78
C GLY A 148 9.67 10.39 0.84
N SER A 149 10.09 11.55 0.32
CA SER A 149 11.26 11.66 -0.56
C SER A 149 12.56 11.23 0.12
N GLU A 150 12.64 11.43 1.43
CA GLU A 150 13.73 11.07 2.33
C GLU A 150 13.88 9.57 2.55
N ALA A 151 12.89 8.75 2.16
CA ALA A 151 12.87 7.31 2.36
C ALA A 151 12.87 6.52 1.03
N ILE A 152 13.22 7.17 -0.09
CA ILE A 152 13.01 6.60 -1.41
C ILE A 152 13.80 5.30 -1.63
N GLN A 153 15.05 5.21 -1.15
CA GLN A 153 15.86 4.00 -1.33
C GLN A 153 15.28 2.83 -0.52
N SER A 154 14.86 3.10 0.71
CA SER A 154 14.20 2.14 1.60
C SER A 154 12.88 1.67 1.02
N ASN A 155 12.04 2.59 0.51
CA ASN A 155 10.74 2.28 -0.06
C ASN A 155 10.88 1.42 -1.32
N LEU A 156 11.83 1.75 -2.21
CA LEU A 156 12.13 0.95 -3.39
C LEU A 156 12.56 -0.47 -3.00
N ALA A 157 13.50 -0.60 -2.06
CA ALA A 157 13.99 -1.91 -1.62
C ALA A 157 12.87 -2.76 -0.99
N LEU A 158 12.02 -2.17 -0.14
CA LEU A 158 10.87 -2.85 0.45
C LEU A 158 9.83 -3.24 -0.61
N TRP A 159 9.51 -2.33 -1.54
CA TRP A 159 8.56 -2.60 -2.62
C TRP A 159 9.01 -3.75 -3.52
N GLN A 160 10.31 -3.88 -3.81
CA GLN A 160 10.82 -5.01 -4.56
C GLN A 160 10.54 -6.35 -3.87
N LEU A 161 10.62 -6.42 -2.54
CA LEU A 161 10.26 -7.63 -1.79
C LEU A 161 8.76 -7.92 -1.90
N VAL A 162 7.91 -6.89 -1.90
CA VAL A 162 6.46 -7.03 -2.13
C VAL A 162 6.19 -7.61 -3.52
N ARG A 163 6.83 -7.09 -4.57
CA ARG A 163 6.67 -7.60 -5.94
C ARG A 163 7.06 -9.07 -6.04
N GLN A 164 8.18 -9.45 -5.44
CA GLN A 164 8.65 -10.83 -5.43
C GLN A 164 7.70 -11.76 -4.66
N ALA A 165 7.09 -11.27 -3.58
CA ALA A 165 6.10 -12.01 -2.80
C ALA A 165 4.80 -12.24 -3.59
N LEU A 166 4.28 -11.20 -4.24
CA LEU A 166 3.11 -11.27 -5.14
C LEU A 166 3.36 -12.29 -6.25
N ALA A 167 4.48 -12.17 -6.96
CA ALA A 167 4.85 -13.07 -8.05
C ALA A 167 4.93 -14.53 -7.59
N SER A 168 5.55 -14.79 -6.42
CA SER A 168 5.67 -16.15 -5.87
C SER A 168 4.33 -16.80 -5.50
N ALA A 169 3.29 -15.99 -5.30
CA ALA A 169 1.93 -16.45 -5.01
C ALA A 169 1.01 -16.44 -6.24
N GLY A 170 1.54 -16.13 -7.44
CA GLY A 170 0.75 -16.01 -8.67
C GLY A 170 -0.18 -14.79 -8.69
N LEU A 171 0.10 -13.78 -7.89
CA LEU A 171 -0.65 -12.51 -7.87
C LEU A 171 0.02 -11.49 -8.79
N PRO A 172 -0.76 -10.56 -9.40
CA PRO A 172 -0.20 -9.53 -10.28
C PRO A 172 0.75 -8.62 -9.51
N VAL A 173 1.96 -8.41 -10.04
CA VAL A 173 2.98 -7.60 -9.37
C VAL A 173 2.62 -6.11 -9.38
N GLU A 174 1.75 -5.70 -10.30
CA GLU A 174 1.17 -4.37 -10.44
C GLU A 174 0.05 -4.11 -9.42
N ALA A 175 -0.34 -5.11 -8.61
CA ALA A 175 -1.29 -4.92 -7.52
C ALA A 175 -0.76 -3.97 -6.44
N VAL A 176 0.56 -3.91 -6.24
CA VAL A 176 1.18 -2.96 -5.33
C VAL A 176 2.25 -2.21 -6.10
N GLN A 177 2.03 -0.92 -6.33
CA GLN A 177 2.95 -0.06 -7.06
C GLN A 177 3.52 1.01 -6.14
N LEU A 178 4.73 1.46 -6.45
CA LEU A 178 5.40 2.56 -5.78
C LEU A 178 5.60 3.70 -6.78
N VAL A 179 5.27 4.93 -6.37
CA VAL A 179 5.68 6.13 -7.10
C VAL A 179 7.18 6.32 -6.89
N GLU A 180 7.97 6.08 -7.94
CA GLU A 180 9.43 6.01 -7.87
C GLU A 180 10.11 7.39 -7.93
N THR A 181 9.35 8.44 -8.24
CA THR A 181 9.84 9.83 -8.26
C THR A 181 9.69 10.51 -6.90
N THR A 182 10.66 11.35 -6.54
CA THR A 182 10.60 12.22 -5.35
C THR A 182 9.82 13.52 -5.61
N ASP A 183 9.42 13.78 -6.85
CA ASP A 183 8.67 14.98 -7.23
C ASP A 183 7.36 15.09 -6.42
N ARG A 184 7.17 16.24 -5.75
CA ARG A 184 5.99 16.53 -4.93
C ARG A 184 4.73 16.71 -5.77
N ALA A 185 4.84 17.01 -7.06
CA ALA A 185 3.72 17.10 -7.97
C ALA A 185 3.02 15.74 -8.16
N ALA A 186 3.72 14.61 -7.94
CA ALA A 186 3.13 13.28 -8.04
C ALA A 186 2.00 13.06 -7.03
N VAL A 187 2.04 13.75 -5.87
CA VAL A 187 0.93 13.74 -4.91
C VAL A 187 -0.32 14.37 -5.51
N GLY A 188 -0.18 15.54 -6.17
CA GLY A 188 -1.28 16.24 -6.81
C GLY A 188 -1.92 15.42 -7.92
N GLU A 189 -1.08 14.78 -8.75
CA GLU A 189 -1.54 13.84 -9.77
C GLU A 189 -2.31 12.67 -9.11
N LEU A 190 -1.72 11.97 -8.14
CA LEU A 190 -2.35 10.79 -7.52
C LEU A 190 -3.73 11.08 -6.90
N ILE A 191 -3.86 12.20 -6.18
CA ILE A 191 -5.13 12.58 -5.53
C ILE A 191 -6.18 13.12 -6.50
N THR A 192 -5.83 13.30 -7.77
CA THR A 192 -6.71 13.79 -8.83
C THR A 192 -6.95 12.78 -9.96
N LEU A 193 -6.70 11.48 -9.72
CA LEU A 193 -6.95 10.36 -10.64
C LEU A 193 -8.19 9.51 -10.27
N PRO A 194 -9.42 10.06 -10.22
CA PRO A 194 -10.62 9.30 -9.84
C PRO A 194 -11.01 8.21 -10.86
N ALA A 195 -10.47 8.25 -12.08
CA ALA A 195 -10.66 7.17 -13.06
C ALA A 195 -10.01 5.85 -12.59
N PHE A 196 -8.92 5.93 -11.83
CA PHE A 196 -8.11 4.78 -11.47
C PHE A 196 -8.02 4.50 -9.97
N VAL A 197 -8.18 5.53 -9.14
CA VAL A 197 -8.06 5.43 -7.68
C VAL A 197 -9.41 5.72 -7.03
N ASP A 198 -9.88 4.78 -6.20
CA ASP A 198 -11.20 4.85 -5.57
C ASP A 198 -11.14 5.55 -4.21
N VAL A 199 -10.00 5.51 -3.53
CA VAL A 199 -9.79 6.21 -2.25
C VAL A 199 -8.33 6.59 -1.99
N ILE A 200 -8.11 7.71 -1.31
CA ILE A 200 -6.81 8.14 -0.79
C ILE A 200 -6.77 8.00 0.72
N ILE A 201 -5.65 7.50 1.24
CA ILE A 201 -5.37 7.36 2.66
C ILE A 201 -4.07 8.10 2.99
N PRO A 202 -4.15 9.33 3.54
CA PRO A 202 -2.96 10.05 4.00
C PRO A 202 -2.51 9.55 5.38
N ARG A 203 -1.21 9.33 5.56
CA ARG A 203 -0.58 8.96 6.83
C ARG A 203 0.63 9.85 7.09
N GLY A 204 0.41 10.98 7.75
CA GLY A 204 1.45 11.95 8.06
C GLY A 204 0.97 13.05 8.99
N GLY A 205 1.71 14.16 9.05
CA GLY A 205 1.34 15.33 9.84
C GLY A 205 0.09 16.05 9.33
N LYS A 206 -0.45 16.96 10.16
CA LYS A 206 -1.66 17.74 9.86
C LYS A 206 -1.58 18.44 8.50
N GLY A 207 -0.44 19.07 8.19
CA GLY A 207 -0.25 19.78 6.92
C GLY A 207 -0.39 18.90 5.66
N LEU A 208 0.09 17.65 5.70
CA LEU A 208 -0.10 16.71 4.60
C LEU A 208 -1.59 16.35 4.44
N ILE A 209 -2.26 16.05 5.56
CA ILE A 209 -3.66 15.66 5.58
C ILE A 209 -4.53 16.83 5.08
N GLU A 210 -4.29 18.06 5.55
CA GLU A 210 -4.99 19.28 5.12
C GLU A 210 -4.81 19.54 3.62
N ARG A 211 -3.57 19.48 3.12
CA ARG A 211 -3.29 19.67 1.70
C ARG A 211 -4.07 18.68 0.83
N ILE A 212 -3.96 17.38 1.15
CA ILE A 212 -4.67 16.33 0.40
C ILE A 212 -6.18 16.55 0.48
N SER A 213 -6.69 16.93 1.66
CA SER A 213 -8.12 17.17 1.85
C SER A 213 -8.68 18.30 0.99
N ASN A 214 -7.88 19.34 0.75
CA ASN A 214 -8.30 20.52 0.00
C ASN A 214 -8.17 20.32 -1.52
N GLU A 215 -7.20 19.52 -1.96
CA GLU A 215 -6.85 19.36 -3.38
C GLU A 215 -7.43 18.08 -4.02
N ALA A 216 -7.80 17.06 -3.23
CA ALA A 216 -8.20 15.76 -3.76
C ALA A 216 -9.54 15.80 -4.52
N LYS A 217 -9.56 15.13 -5.67
CA LYS A 217 -10.80 14.77 -6.40
C LYS A 217 -11.21 13.31 -6.13
N VAL A 218 -10.29 12.51 -5.59
CA VAL A 218 -10.53 11.15 -5.10
C VAL A 218 -11.07 11.21 -3.66
N PRO A 219 -12.04 10.39 -3.25
CA PRO A 219 -12.48 10.30 -1.86
C PRO A 219 -11.32 10.07 -0.87
N VAL A 220 -11.38 10.66 0.31
CA VAL A 220 -10.29 10.60 1.31
C VAL A 220 -10.78 9.96 2.60
N ILE A 221 -10.11 8.89 3.06
CA ILE A 221 -10.28 8.34 4.42
C ILE A 221 -9.21 8.95 5.31
N LYS A 222 -9.63 9.83 6.23
CA LYS A 222 -8.74 10.53 7.15
C LYS A 222 -9.36 10.61 8.54
N HIS A 223 -8.50 10.70 9.55
CA HIS A 223 -8.88 11.17 10.87
C HIS A 223 -8.19 12.53 11.08
N LEU A 224 -8.96 13.54 11.45
CA LEU A 224 -8.44 14.84 11.86
C LEU A 224 -8.58 14.88 13.38
N ASP A 225 -7.46 14.79 14.10
CA ASP A 225 -7.39 15.20 15.50
C ASP A 225 -7.29 16.72 15.61
#